data_AF-A0A7K2NWP9-F1
#
_entry.id   AF-A0A7K2NWP9-F1
#
_cell.length_a   1.000
_cell.length_b   1.000
_cell.length_c   1.000
_cell.angle_alpha   90.00
_cell.angle_beta   90.00
_cell.angle_gamma   90.00
#
_symmetry.space_group_name_H-M   'P 1'
#
loop_
_entity.id
_entity.type
_entity.pdbx_description
1 polymer ?
#
loop_
_entity_poly.entity_id
_entity_poly.type
_entity_poly.pdbx_seq_one_letter_code
_entity_poly.pdbx_strand_id
1 'polypeptide(L)'
;MTGRSRTSRRTVLTALLAGAVAVPLLGAAPVASVPATALELPPPTGPHPVGRRTLHLVDRHRGDPWVPAARGRELMVSVSYPARSTGGRPAAYMTGSEAQRLLELKGLAGVVPTATVAGTRTHAQADAPPAPGRFPLVLLSPGFSVPRTTLTALAVELAAR
;
A
#
# COMPACT_ATOMS: atom_id res chain seq x y z
N MET A 1 81.98 -41.33 8.72
CA MET A 1 82.69 -41.33 10.02
C MET A 1 82.23 -40.13 10.82
N THR A 2 81.60 -40.37 11.98
CA THR A 2 81.75 -39.63 13.28
C THR A 2 81.87 -38.10 13.21
N GLY A 3 81.04 -37.26 13.82
CA GLY A 3 80.27 -37.32 15.06
C GLY A 3 79.72 -35.90 15.30
N ARG A 4 79.20 -35.47 16.45
CA ARG A 4 79.02 -36.06 17.76
C ARG A 4 77.99 -35.17 18.45
N SER A 5 77.04 -35.84 19.12
CA SER A 5 76.04 -35.32 20.04
C SER A 5 76.54 -34.30 21.07
N ARG A 6 75.64 -33.37 21.46
CA ARG A 6 75.49 -32.95 22.87
C ARG A 6 74.00 -33.01 23.28
N THR A 7 73.67 -34.13 23.93
CA THR A 7 73.00 -34.27 25.24
C THR A 7 72.61 -32.95 25.93
N SER A 8 71.51 -32.80 26.68
CA SER A 8 70.63 -33.75 27.37
C SER A 8 69.53 -32.96 28.13
N ARG A 9 68.48 -33.69 28.54
CA ARG A 9 67.62 -33.44 29.74
C ARG A 9 66.64 -32.27 29.60
N ARG A 10 65.37 -32.36 29.99
CA ARG A 10 64.69 -33.24 30.95
C ARG A 10 63.18 -33.17 30.70
N THR A 11 62.56 -34.31 30.92
CA THR A 11 61.14 -34.63 31.11
C THR A 11 60.40 -33.63 32.02
N VAL A 12 59.12 -33.35 31.74
CA VAL A 12 57.92 -33.74 32.54
C VAL A 12 56.70 -32.93 32.08
N LEU A 13 55.60 -33.66 31.87
CA LEU A 13 54.24 -33.20 31.58
C LEU A 13 53.70 -32.23 32.64
N THR A 14 52.95 -31.21 32.20
CA THR A 14 51.89 -30.64 33.03
C THR A 14 50.73 -30.07 32.20
N ALA A 15 49.56 -30.65 32.46
CA ALA A 15 48.20 -30.09 32.43
C ALA A 15 47.60 -29.55 31.11
N LEU A 16 46.69 -30.36 30.56
CA LEU A 16 45.52 -29.92 29.80
C LEU A 16 44.67 -28.94 30.63
N LEU A 17 44.36 -27.77 30.05
CA LEU A 17 43.18 -26.98 30.41
C LEU A 17 42.48 -26.60 29.10
N ALA A 18 41.45 -27.37 28.76
CA ALA A 18 40.51 -27.07 27.69
C ALA A 18 39.64 -25.89 28.12
N GLY A 19 39.96 -24.69 27.64
CA GLY A 19 39.09 -23.53 27.76
C GLY A 19 37.98 -23.60 26.70
N ALA A 20 36.83 -24.17 27.04
CA ALA A 20 35.63 -24.04 26.23
C ALA A 20 35.11 -22.60 26.33
N VAL A 21 35.36 -21.79 25.30
CA VAL A 21 34.74 -20.47 25.16
C VAL A 21 33.29 -20.70 24.74
N ALA A 22 32.38 -20.67 25.71
CA ALA A 22 30.95 -20.62 25.45
C ALA A 22 30.62 -19.23 24.88
N VAL A 23 30.45 -19.14 23.56
CA VAL A 23 29.89 -17.96 22.91
C VAL A 23 28.39 -17.94 23.23
N PRO A 24 27.87 -16.93 23.95
CA PRO A 24 26.43 -16.83 24.12
C PRO A 24 25.83 -16.52 22.75
N LEU A 25 25.11 -17.50 22.19
CA LEU A 25 24.14 -17.26 21.12
C LEU A 25 23.09 -16.33 21.71
N LEU A 26 23.27 -15.02 21.53
CA LEU A 26 22.21 -14.04 21.70
C LEU A 26 21.12 -14.41 20.70
N GLY A 27 20.15 -15.21 21.16
CA GLY A 27 18.97 -15.54 20.38
C GLY A 27 18.32 -14.25 19.95
N ALA A 28 18.17 -14.07 18.64
CA ALA A 28 17.39 -12.98 18.08
C ALA A 28 15.99 -13.08 18.71
N ALA A 29 15.65 -12.13 19.58
CA ALA A 29 14.30 -12.02 20.08
C ALA A 29 13.38 -11.91 18.86
N PRO A 30 12.26 -12.67 18.80
CA PRO A 30 11.29 -12.48 17.74
C PRO A 30 10.86 -11.02 17.80
N VAL A 31 11.16 -10.27 16.75
CA VAL A 31 10.65 -8.92 16.60
C VAL A 31 9.14 -9.09 16.52
N ALA A 32 8.44 -8.75 17.61
CA ALA A 32 7.00 -8.75 17.62
C ALA A 32 6.56 -7.83 16.48
N SER A 33 5.97 -8.41 15.43
CA SER A 33 5.39 -7.63 14.34
C SER A 33 4.26 -6.81 14.97
N VAL A 34 4.47 -5.51 15.14
CA VAL A 34 3.36 -4.60 15.43
C VAL A 34 2.33 -4.85 14.33
N PRO A 35 1.08 -5.21 14.67
CA PRO A 35 0.06 -5.35 13.64
C PRO A 35 0.01 -4.03 12.89
N ALA A 36 0.34 -4.05 11.59
CA ALA A 36 0.30 -2.86 10.79
C ALA A 36 -1.14 -2.33 10.83
N THR A 37 -1.34 -1.21 11.53
CA THR A 37 -2.65 -0.56 11.57
C THR A 37 -3.05 -0.30 10.13
N ALA A 38 -4.19 -0.85 9.72
CA ALA A 38 -4.69 -0.65 8.37
C ALA A 38 -4.78 0.85 8.10
N LEU A 39 -4.28 1.31 6.95
CA LEU A 39 -4.44 2.70 6.54
C LEU A 39 -5.93 3.02 6.43
N GLU A 40 -6.33 4.17 6.92
CA GLU A 40 -7.72 4.62 6.91
C GLU A 40 -7.75 6.10 6.55
N LEU A 41 -8.63 6.46 5.60
CA LEU A 41 -8.88 7.87 5.29
C LEU A 41 -9.76 8.48 6.40
N PRO A 42 -9.75 9.80 6.61
CA PRO A 42 -10.64 10.43 7.59
C PRO A 42 -12.13 10.16 7.29
N PRO A 43 -12.97 9.98 8.32
CA PRO A 43 -14.42 9.89 8.14
C PRO A 43 -14.98 11.24 7.68
N PRO A 44 -15.99 11.26 6.80
CA PRO A 44 -16.67 12.49 6.43
C PRO A 44 -17.41 13.08 7.63
N THR A 45 -17.56 14.41 7.61
CA THR A 45 -18.24 15.16 8.68
C THR A 45 -19.70 15.48 8.37
N GLY A 46 -20.14 15.24 7.14
CA GLY A 46 -21.51 15.51 6.69
C GLY A 46 -22.53 14.43 7.10
N PRO A 47 -23.84 14.76 7.04
CA PRO A 47 -24.89 13.86 7.51
C PRO A 47 -25.19 12.68 6.57
N HIS A 48 -24.77 12.73 5.32
CA HIS A 48 -25.13 11.72 4.33
C HIS A 48 -24.14 10.53 4.33
N PRO A 49 -24.64 9.28 4.36
CA PRO A 49 -23.86 8.14 3.91
C PRO A 49 -23.35 8.37 2.49
N VAL A 50 -22.17 7.87 2.15
CA VAL A 50 -21.58 8.07 0.81
C VAL A 50 -21.58 6.78 0.01
N GLY A 51 -22.16 6.82 -1.18
CA GLY A 51 -22.00 5.81 -2.21
C GLY A 51 -20.85 6.16 -3.15
N ARG A 52 -20.20 5.15 -3.74
CA ARG A 52 -19.16 5.34 -4.75
C ARG A 52 -19.32 4.37 -5.91
N ARG A 53 -19.21 4.90 -7.13
CA ARG A 53 -19.22 4.14 -8.39
C ARG A 53 -18.00 4.50 -9.23
N THR A 54 -17.56 3.55 -10.06
CA THR A 54 -16.51 3.79 -11.05
C THR A 54 -17.11 3.64 -12.44
N LEU A 55 -16.86 4.62 -13.31
CA LEU A 55 -17.34 4.67 -14.68
C LEU A 55 -16.15 4.64 -15.63
N HIS A 56 -16.30 3.88 -16.71
CA HIS A 56 -15.42 3.93 -17.87
C HIS A 56 -16.14 4.72 -18.96
N LEU A 57 -15.62 5.89 -19.28
CA LEU A 57 -16.19 6.79 -20.27
C LEU A 57 -15.30 6.79 -21.51
N VAL A 58 -15.91 6.70 -22.68
CA VAL A 58 -15.21 6.72 -23.97
C VAL A 58 -15.79 7.83 -24.83
N ASP A 59 -14.97 8.83 -25.12
CA ASP A 59 -15.30 9.89 -26.06
C ASP A 59 -14.75 9.50 -27.44
N ARG A 60 -15.65 9.06 -28.32
CA ARG A 60 -15.30 8.61 -29.68
C ARG A 60 -15.12 9.75 -30.67
N HIS A 61 -15.46 10.98 -30.30
CA HIS A 61 -15.36 12.15 -31.18
C HIS A 61 -14.00 12.83 -31.08
N ARG A 62 -13.22 12.53 -30.05
CA ARG A 62 -11.86 13.06 -29.86
C ARG A 62 -10.83 11.95 -29.87
N GLY A 63 -9.75 12.15 -30.62
CA GLY A 63 -8.57 11.27 -30.54
C GLY A 63 -7.88 11.41 -29.18
N ASP A 64 -7.18 10.36 -28.74
CA ASP A 64 -6.36 10.44 -27.55
C ASP A 64 -5.11 11.31 -27.82
N PRO A 65 -4.85 12.35 -27.01
CA PRO A 65 -3.75 13.28 -27.27
C PRO A 65 -2.35 12.67 -27.04
N TRP A 66 -2.25 11.53 -26.34
CA TRP A 66 -0.98 10.89 -26.00
C TRP A 66 -0.79 9.55 -26.71
N VAL A 67 -1.89 8.89 -27.10
CA VAL A 67 -1.88 7.59 -27.78
C VAL A 67 -2.66 7.69 -29.09
N PRO A 68 -2.07 8.21 -30.18
CA PRO A 68 -2.79 8.47 -31.44
C PRO A 68 -3.46 7.24 -32.07
N ALA A 69 -2.97 6.03 -31.77
CA ALA A 69 -3.56 4.78 -32.25
C ALA A 69 -4.84 4.36 -31.50
N ALA A 70 -5.18 5.01 -30.38
CA ALA A 70 -6.37 4.70 -29.61
C ALA A 70 -7.65 5.13 -30.37
N ARG A 71 -8.73 4.34 -30.21
CA ARG A 71 -10.01 4.57 -30.89
C ARG A 71 -10.94 5.48 -30.08
N GLY A 72 -10.45 6.66 -29.74
CA GLY A 72 -11.14 7.65 -28.91
C GLY A 72 -10.38 7.98 -27.63
N ARG A 73 -10.87 8.99 -26.89
CA ARG A 73 -10.32 9.39 -25.59
C ARG A 73 -11.07 8.70 -24.47
N GLU A 74 -10.36 7.92 -23.67
CA GLU A 74 -10.94 7.18 -22.56
C GLU A 74 -10.62 7.82 -21.21
N LEU A 75 -11.59 7.76 -20.28
CA LEU A 75 -11.45 8.27 -18.92
C LEU A 75 -12.09 7.30 -17.92
N MET A 76 -11.35 7.02 -16.84
CA MET A 76 -11.91 6.39 -15.65
C MET A 76 -12.34 7.47 -14.66
N VAL A 77 -13.60 7.47 -14.28
CA VAL A 77 -14.18 8.45 -13.35
C VAL A 77 -14.68 7.73 -12.11
N SER A 78 -14.36 8.25 -10.93
CA SER A 78 -14.97 7.82 -9.67
C SER A 78 -16.00 8.85 -9.23
N VAL A 79 -17.24 8.41 -9.05
CA VAL A 79 -18.36 9.25 -8.64
C VAL A 79 -18.69 8.92 -7.19
N SER A 80 -18.47 9.87 -6.29
CA SER A 80 -18.96 9.82 -4.90
C SER A 80 -20.26 10.61 -4.81
N TYR A 81 -21.25 10.10 -4.10
CA TYR A 81 -22.58 10.71 -4.02
C TYR A 81 -23.29 10.41 -2.70
N PRO A 82 -24.21 11.28 -2.23
CA PRO A 82 -25.08 10.97 -1.09
C PRO A 82 -25.89 9.69 -1.33
N ALA A 83 -25.86 8.75 -0.40
CA ALA A 83 -26.54 7.46 -0.45
C ALA A 83 -27.68 7.37 0.58
N ARG A 84 -28.67 6.51 0.32
CA ARG A 84 -29.85 6.34 1.20
C ARG A 84 -29.53 5.71 2.54
N SER A 85 -28.62 4.75 2.56
CA SER A 85 -28.28 4.00 3.77
C SER A 85 -26.84 3.51 3.75
N THR A 86 -26.31 3.28 4.94
CA THR A 86 -25.12 2.46 5.16
C THR A 86 -25.51 0.97 5.08
N GLY A 87 -24.54 0.08 4.80
CA GLY A 87 -24.78 -1.38 4.75
C GLY A 87 -24.36 -2.08 3.45
N GLY A 88 -23.86 -1.33 2.46
CA GLY A 88 -23.21 -1.91 1.29
C GLY A 88 -21.82 -2.47 1.59
N ARG A 89 -21.20 -3.08 0.58
CA ARG A 89 -19.78 -3.46 0.62
C ARG A 89 -18.92 -2.18 0.59
N PRO A 90 -17.88 -2.06 1.43
CA PRO A 90 -16.96 -0.93 1.37
C PRO A 90 -16.36 -0.74 -0.04
N ALA A 91 -16.32 0.51 -0.51
CA ALA A 91 -15.63 0.84 -1.73
C ALA A 91 -14.12 0.73 -1.52
N ALA A 92 -13.48 -0.18 -2.26
CA ALA A 92 -12.02 -0.34 -2.22
C ALA A 92 -11.34 0.97 -2.61
N TYR A 93 -10.31 1.40 -1.87
CA TYR A 93 -9.58 2.64 -2.17
C TYR A 93 -8.98 2.60 -3.58
N MET A 94 -8.31 1.49 -3.91
CA MET A 94 -7.82 1.15 -5.24
C MET A 94 -7.79 -0.37 -5.43
N THR A 95 -7.71 -0.82 -6.67
CA THR A 95 -7.43 -2.22 -7.00
C THR A 95 -5.98 -2.59 -6.63
N GLY A 96 -5.70 -3.89 -6.49
CA GLY A 96 -4.32 -4.36 -6.26
C GLY A 96 -3.37 -3.97 -7.39
N SER A 97 -3.82 -4.00 -8.65
CA SER A 97 -3.03 -3.59 -9.79
C SER A 97 -2.76 -2.07 -9.82
N GLU A 98 -3.77 -1.24 -9.52
CA GLU A 98 -3.57 0.21 -9.36
C GLU A 98 -2.54 0.51 -8.25
N ALA A 99 -2.61 -0.19 -7.11
CA ALA A 99 -1.66 -0.04 -6.01
C ALA A 99 -0.24 -0.43 -6.41
N GLN A 100 -0.09 -1.56 -7.10
CA GLN A 100 1.22 -2.00 -7.59
C GLN A 100 1.83 -0.96 -8.53
N ARG A 101 1.06 -0.47 -9.51
CA ARG A 101 1.55 0.55 -10.46
C ARG A 101 1.90 1.86 -9.77
N LEU A 102 1.13 2.28 -8.77
CA LEU A 102 1.47 3.46 -7.97
C LEU A 102 2.79 3.27 -7.22
N LEU A 103 3.00 2.11 -6.60
CA LEU A 103 4.23 1.81 -5.86
C LEU A 103 5.44 1.74 -6.79
N GLU A 104 5.31 1.13 -7.97
CA GLU A 104 6.34 1.14 -9.02
C GLU A 104 6.69 2.57 -9.43
N LEU A 105 5.69 3.41 -9.74
CA LEU A 105 5.89 4.82 -10.11
C LEU A 105 6.59 5.63 -9.01
N LYS A 106 6.40 5.26 -7.74
CA LYS A 106 7.01 5.93 -6.58
C LYS A 106 8.35 5.32 -6.16
N GLY A 107 8.84 4.27 -6.82
CA GLY A 107 10.08 3.57 -6.43
C GLY A 107 9.95 2.80 -5.11
N LEU A 108 8.73 2.42 -4.73
CA LEU A 108 8.40 1.71 -3.49
C LEU A 108 7.98 0.25 -3.71
N ALA A 109 8.03 -0.23 -4.95
CA ALA A 109 7.79 -1.63 -5.27
C ALA A 109 8.78 -2.53 -4.51
N GLY A 110 8.27 -3.56 -3.84
CA GLY A 110 9.07 -4.46 -2.99
C GLY A 110 9.43 -3.90 -1.61
N VAL A 111 9.26 -2.59 -1.38
CA VAL A 111 9.46 -1.93 -0.08
C VAL A 111 8.15 -1.90 0.70
N VAL A 112 7.06 -1.49 0.04
CA VAL A 112 5.73 -1.46 0.64
C VAL A 112 4.88 -2.57 0.03
N PRO A 113 4.25 -3.45 0.83
CA PRO A 113 3.33 -4.44 0.29
C PRO A 113 2.17 -3.77 -0.43
N THR A 114 1.84 -4.24 -1.64
CA THR A 114 0.71 -3.76 -2.44
C THR A 114 -0.61 -3.75 -1.63
N ALA A 115 -0.81 -4.77 -0.80
CA ALA A 115 -1.98 -4.90 0.06
C ALA A 115 -2.11 -3.78 1.09
N THR A 116 -1.01 -3.17 1.55
CA THR A 116 -1.04 -2.05 2.50
C THR A 116 -1.74 -0.84 1.89
N VAL A 117 -1.41 -0.53 0.63
CA VAL A 117 -1.98 0.62 -0.08
C VAL A 117 -3.38 0.30 -0.62
N ALA A 118 -3.56 -0.86 -1.26
CA ALA A 118 -4.87 -1.30 -1.77
C ALA A 118 -5.92 -1.47 -0.66
N GLY A 119 -5.49 -1.96 0.50
CA GLY A 119 -6.32 -2.20 1.68
C GLY A 119 -6.67 -0.96 2.50
N THR A 120 -6.31 0.25 2.02
CA THR A 120 -6.69 1.50 2.69
C THR A 120 -8.21 1.56 2.81
N ARG A 121 -8.70 1.71 4.04
CA ARG A 121 -10.12 1.85 4.35
C ARG A 121 -10.62 3.22 3.90
N THR A 122 -11.82 3.23 3.34
CA THR A 122 -12.54 4.44 2.95
C THR A 122 -13.90 4.47 3.65
N HIS A 123 -14.56 5.62 3.61
CA HIS A 123 -15.90 5.80 4.20
C HIS A 123 -17.01 5.89 3.14
N ALA A 124 -16.81 5.23 2.00
CA ALA A 124 -17.82 5.12 0.96
C ALA A 124 -18.19 3.66 0.70
N GLN A 125 -19.43 3.43 0.28
CA GLN A 125 -19.99 2.12 -0.03
C GLN A 125 -20.07 1.92 -1.54
N ALA A 126 -19.58 0.79 -2.03
CA ALA A 126 -19.63 0.46 -3.44
C ALA A 126 -21.08 0.34 -3.93
N ASP A 127 -21.41 1.06 -4.99
CA ASP A 127 -22.67 0.97 -5.73
C ASP A 127 -23.96 1.23 -4.93
N ALA A 128 -23.85 1.79 -3.72
CA ALA A 128 -24.98 2.02 -2.82
C ALA A 128 -26.11 2.83 -3.50
N PRO A 129 -27.39 2.58 -3.20
CA PRO A 129 -28.50 3.33 -3.78
C PRO A 129 -28.39 4.84 -3.49
N PRO A 130 -28.42 5.72 -4.51
CA PRO A 130 -28.35 7.16 -4.31
C PRO A 130 -29.53 7.69 -3.47
N ALA A 131 -29.24 8.67 -2.61
CA ALA A 131 -30.25 9.42 -1.88
C ALA A 131 -31.20 10.13 -2.88
N PRO A 132 -32.50 10.23 -2.58
CA PRO A 132 -33.41 11.03 -3.39
C PRO A 132 -33.07 12.52 -3.25
N GLY A 133 -33.26 13.29 -4.32
CA GLY A 133 -33.08 14.74 -4.29
C GLY A 133 -32.22 15.25 -5.44
N ARG A 134 -31.85 16.54 -5.35
CA ARG A 134 -30.91 17.21 -6.25
C ARG A 134 -29.71 17.66 -5.44
N PHE A 135 -28.52 17.35 -5.92
CA PHE A 135 -27.26 17.71 -5.29
C PHE A 135 -26.39 18.48 -6.29
N PRO A 136 -25.57 19.44 -5.83
CA PRO A 136 -24.60 20.11 -6.69
C PRO A 136 -23.58 19.11 -7.22
N LEU A 137 -23.14 19.31 -8.47
CA LEU A 137 -22.09 18.50 -9.08
C LEU A 137 -20.74 19.23 -8.96
N VAL A 138 -19.75 18.55 -8.38
CA VAL A 138 -18.37 19.03 -8.30
C VAL A 138 -17.48 18.09 -9.11
N LEU A 139 -16.71 18.64 -10.05
CA LEU A 139 -15.71 17.89 -10.81
C LEU A 139 -14.32 18.09 -10.20
N LEU A 140 -13.71 17.00 -9.74
CA LEU A 140 -12.36 17.01 -9.20
C LEU A 140 -11.39 16.38 -10.20
N SER A 141 -10.34 17.12 -10.56
CA SER A 141 -9.26 16.61 -11.41
C SER A 141 -7.99 16.44 -10.57
N PRO A 142 -7.36 15.26 -10.59
CA PRO A 142 -6.09 15.07 -9.90
C PRO A 142 -4.96 15.84 -10.60
N GLY A 143 -3.85 16.02 -9.89
CA GLY A 143 -2.63 16.57 -10.47
C GLY A 143 -2.05 15.66 -11.57
N PHE A 144 -1.07 16.19 -12.31
CA PHE A 144 -0.41 15.43 -13.36
C PHE A 144 0.24 14.15 -12.81
N SER A 145 0.02 13.03 -13.49
CA SER A 145 0.56 11.70 -13.13
C SER A 145 0.17 11.15 -11.76
N VAL A 146 -0.79 11.77 -11.06
CA VAL A 146 -1.34 11.21 -9.81
C VAL A 146 -2.73 10.58 -10.05
N PRO A 147 -3.02 9.39 -9.49
CA PRO A 147 -4.31 8.74 -9.69
C PRO A 147 -5.49 9.53 -9.12
N ARG A 148 -6.68 9.38 -9.72
CA ARG A 148 -7.95 9.95 -9.21
C ARG A 148 -8.26 9.59 -7.75
N THR A 149 -7.71 8.48 -7.25
CA THR A 149 -7.94 7.98 -5.89
C THR A 149 -7.33 8.88 -4.82
N THR A 150 -6.30 9.69 -5.13
CA THR A 150 -5.69 10.63 -4.17
C THR A 150 -6.64 11.73 -3.69
N LEU A 151 -7.74 11.94 -4.42
CA LEU A 151 -8.80 12.89 -4.07
C LEU A 151 -9.98 12.24 -3.34
N THR A 152 -9.88 10.96 -2.95
CA THR A 152 -10.99 10.20 -2.35
C THR A 152 -11.53 10.87 -1.09
N ALA A 153 -10.67 11.29 -0.15
CA ALA A 153 -11.11 11.87 1.11
C ALA A 153 -11.94 13.15 0.87
N LEU A 154 -11.48 14.03 -0.02
CA LEU A 154 -12.20 15.25 -0.39
C LEU A 154 -13.53 14.94 -1.10
N ALA A 155 -13.53 13.99 -2.04
CA ALA A 155 -14.74 13.60 -2.76
C ALA A 155 -15.80 13.00 -1.82
N VAL A 156 -15.38 12.21 -0.84
CA VAL A 156 -16.27 11.61 0.17
C VAL A 156 -16.80 12.67 1.12
N GLU A 157 -15.95 13.59 1.59
CA GLU A 157 -16.37 14.72 2.42
C GLU A 157 -17.41 15.60 1.73
N LEU A 158 -17.20 15.95 0.44
CA LEU A 158 -18.15 16.74 -0.33
C LEU A 158 -19.47 16.00 -0.58
N ALA A 159 -19.41 14.70 -0.87
CA ALA A 159 -20.60 13.88 -1.10
C ALA A 159 -21.40 13.61 0.17
N ALA A 160 -20.82 13.82 1.35
CA ALA A 160 -21.52 13.67 2.62
C ALA A 160 -22.34 14.91 3.01
N ARG A 161 -22.13 16.05 2.33
CA ARG A 161 -22.72 17.36 2.66
C ARG A 161 -24.08 17.60 2.02
#